data_AF-A0A3B4WER4-F1
#
_entry.id   AF-A0A3B4WER4-F1
#
_cell.length_a   1.000
_cell.length_b   1.000
_cell.length_c   1.000
_cell.angle_alpha   90.00
_cell.angle_beta   90.00
_cell.angle_gamma   90.00
#
_symmetry.space_group_name_H-M   'P 1'
#
loop_
_entity.id
_entity.type
_entity.pdbx_description
1 polymer ?
#
loop_
_entity_poly.entity_id
_entity_poly.type
_entity_poly.pdbx_seq_one_letter_code
_entity_poly.pdbx_strand_id
1 'polypeptide(L)'
;DDESLRKYKEALLGSTAVVADPTAPNVQVTRMTLVCEAAPQPLVLDLQGDLEGFRKNPFVLKEGVEYRIKINFKVNKEIVSGLKYIQQSFRKGVKGKTAKIISFNLLASSGLKEKFEKHTYLLSFQD
;
A
#
# COMPACT_ATOMS: atom_id res chain seq x y z
N ASP A 1 20.80 9.14 -32.43
CA ASP A 1 20.70 9.25 -30.97
C ASP A 1 19.47 10.08 -30.67
N ASP A 2 18.41 9.50 -30.12
CA ASP A 2 17.11 10.18 -30.01
C ASP A 2 16.99 10.87 -28.64
N GLU A 3 17.21 12.18 -28.64
CA GLU A 3 17.14 13.04 -27.45
C GLU A 3 15.76 12.96 -26.76
N SER A 4 14.69 12.79 -27.54
CA SER A 4 13.32 12.66 -27.05
C SER A 4 13.15 11.39 -26.23
N LEU A 5 13.72 10.28 -26.72
CA LEU A 5 13.69 8.99 -26.01
C LEU A 5 14.50 9.05 -24.70
N ARG A 6 15.61 9.80 -24.68
CA ARG A 6 16.41 10.01 -23.47
C ARG A 6 15.66 10.82 -22.41
N LYS A 7 15.05 11.95 -22.79
CA LYS A 7 14.21 12.77 -21.89
C LYS A 7 13.01 11.97 -21.36
N TYR A 8 12.38 11.16 -22.21
CA TYR A 8 11.26 10.30 -21.81
C TYR A 8 11.69 9.25 -20.78
N LYS A 9 12.81 8.55 -21.00
CA LYS A 9 13.36 7.58 -20.03
C LYS A 9 13.75 8.23 -18.71
N GLU A 10 14.39 9.40 -18.77
CA GLU A 10 14.79 10.14 -17.57
C GLU A 10 13.58 10.62 -16.76
N ALA A 11 12.52 11.10 -17.42
CA ALA A 11 11.28 11.47 -16.74
C ALA A 11 10.58 10.29 -16.04
N LEU A 12 10.68 9.08 -16.59
CA LEU A 12 10.04 7.88 -16.03
C LEU A 12 10.87 7.20 -14.93
N LEU A 13 12.18 7.11 -15.13
CA LEU A 13 13.10 6.35 -14.28
C LEU A 13 13.79 7.24 -13.24
N GLY A 14 13.76 8.56 -13.44
CA GLY A 14 14.50 9.52 -12.64
C GLY A 14 16.01 9.46 -12.92
N SER A 15 16.71 10.55 -12.62
CA SER A 15 18.17 10.64 -12.67
C SER A 15 18.75 10.14 -11.34
N THR A 16 18.67 8.85 -11.02
CA THR A 16 19.25 8.36 -9.76
C THR A 16 20.04 7.07 -9.93
N ALA A 17 21.32 7.13 -9.52
CA ALA A 17 22.18 5.99 -9.35
C ALA A 17 21.54 5.03 -8.33
N VAL A 18 21.15 3.87 -8.81
CA VAL A 18 20.61 2.79 -7.98
C VAL A 18 21.76 2.23 -7.15
N VAL A 19 22.04 2.86 -6.00
CA VAL A 19 22.85 2.23 -4.95
C VAL A 19 21.91 1.28 -4.22
N ALA A 20 21.68 0.12 -4.83
CA ALA A 20 20.92 -0.96 -4.22
C ALA A 20 21.87 -1.85 -3.43
N ASP A 21 21.62 -1.99 -2.13
CA ASP A 21 22.17 -3.11 -1.37
C ASP A 21 21.82 -4.43 -2.09
N PRO A 22 22.81 -5.25 -2.48
CA PRO A 22 22.56 -6.45 -3.28
C PRO A 22 21.70 -7.48 -2.53
N THR A 23 21.70 -7.42 -1.20
CA THR A 23 20.94 -8.28 -0.29
C THR A 23 19.47 -7.86 -0.12
N ALA A 24 19.13 -6.62 -0.47
CA ALA A 24 17.77 -6.10 -0.29
C ALA A 24 16.80 -6.68 -1.34
N PRO A 25 15.53 -6.94 -0.98
CA PRO A 25 14.51 -7.37 -1.91
C PRO A 25 14.21 -6.24 -2.93
N ASN A 26 13.76 -6.61 -4.12
CA ASN A 26 13.45 -5.62 -5.17
C ASN A 26 12.33 -4.67 -4.73
N VAL A 27 11.31 -5.17 -4.05
CA VAL A 27 10.25 -4.37 -3.42
C VAL A 27 10.32 -4.56 -1.91
N GLN A 28 10.33 -3.45 -1.18
CA GLN A 28 10.21 -3.46 0.25
C GLN A 28 9.06 -2.55 0.67
N VAL A 29 7.99 -3.15 1.20
CA VAL A 29 6.90 -2.36 1.79
C VAL A 29 7.36 -1.87 3.16
N THR A 30 7.30 -0.57 3.39
CA THR A 30 7.80 0.04 4.62
C THR A 30 6.67 0.38 5.59
N ARG A 31 5.57 0.93 5.07
CA ARG A 31 4.50 1.45 5.91
C ARG A 31 3.16 1.36 5.21
N MET A 32 2.11 1.11 5.98
CA MET A 32 0.74 1.27 5.52
C MET A 32 0.02 2.24 6.45
N THR A 33 -0.57 3.29 5.90
CA THR A 33 -1.34 4.26 6.67
C THR A 33 -2.78 4.23 6.22
N LEU A 34 -3.69 4.06 7.17
CA LEU A 34 -5.11 4.23 6.98
C LEU A 34 -5.47 5.68 7.36
N VAL A 35 -5.82 6.45 6.35
CA VAL A 35 -6.18 7.87 6.46
C VAL A 35 -7.69 7.97 6.44
N CYS A 36 -8.29 8.27 7.58
CA CYS A 36 -9.72 8.46 7.71
C CYS A 36 -9.98 9.92 8.09
N GLU A 37 -10.83 10.63 7.34
CA GLU A 37 -11.16 12.03 7.65
C GLU A 37 -11.96 12.15 8.95
N ALA A 38 -12.67 11.08 9.34
CA ALA A 38 -13.43 11.02 10.59
C ALA A 38 -12.57 10.63 11.81
N ALA A 39 -11.31 10.22 11.61
CA ALA A 39 -10.42 9.85 12.71
C ALA A 39 -9.49 11.03 13.08
N PRO A 40 -9.31 11.34 14.37
CA PRO A 40 -8.47 12.47 14.79
C PRO A 40 -6.98 12.26 14.48
N GLN A 41 -6.53 11.01 14.34
CA GLN A 41 -5.15 10.69 13.95
C GLN A 41 -5.13 9.60 12.87
N PRO A 42 -4.20 9.69 11.91
CA PRO A 42 -4.00 8.66 10.90
C PRO A 42 -3.48 7.39 11.56
N LEU A 43 -4.02 6.27 11.13
CA LEU A 43 -3.66 4.97 11.68
C LEU A 43 -2.47 4.41 10.90
N VAL A 44 -1.30 4.36 11.54
CA VAL A 44 -0.05 3.96 10.88
C VAL A 44 0.33 2.55 11.30
N LEU A 45 0.54 1.68 10.32
CA LEU A 45 1.15 0.37 10.46
C LEU A 45 2.57 0.44 9.91
N ASP A 46 3.55 0.36 10.80
CA ASP A 46 4.93 0.14 10.41
C ASP A 46 5.13 -1.35 10.07
N LEU A 47 5.39 -1.64 8.78
CA LEU A 47 5.53 -3.00 8.29
C LEU A 47 6.99 -3.50 8.35
N GLN A 48 7.92 -2.65 8.78
CA GLN A 48 9.33 -3.02 9.02
C GLN A 48 9.57 -3.38 10.49
N GLY A 49 8.68 -2.95 11.39
CA GLY A 49 8.77 -3.18 12.83
C GLY A 49 8.07 -4.47 13.30
N ASP A 50 7.53 -4.41 14.52
CA ASP A 50 6.89 -5.56 15.18
C ASP A 50 5.50 -5.85 14.59
N LEU A 51 5.43 -6.87 13.72
CA LEU A 51 4.17 -7.29 13.10
C LEU A 51 3.21 -7.98 14.09
N GLU A 52 3.74 -8.54 15.19
CA GLU A 52 2.93 -9.24 16.20
C GLU A 52 2.08 -8.27 17.04
N GLY A 53 2.59 -7.06 17.31
CA GLY A 53 1.88 -6.01 18.02
C GLY A 53 0.54 -5.65 17.37
N PHE A 54 0.45 -5.66 16.03
CA PHE A 54 -0.81 -5.40 15.32
C PHE A 54 -1.85 -6.51 15.50
N ARG A 55 -1.42 -7.75 15.76
CA ARG A 55 -2.37 -8.84 16.08
C ARG A 55 -2.95 -8.68 17.48
N LYS A 56 -2.14 -8.16 18.41
CA LYS A 56 -2.53 -7.96 19.82
C LYS A 56 -3.37 -6.70 20.01
N ASN A 57 -3.13 -5.66 19.21
CA ASN A 57 -3.79 -4.37 19.32
C ASN A 57 -4.62 -4.09 18.06
N PRO A 58 -5.86 -4.61 17.97
CA PRO A 58 -6.72 -4.35 16.83
C PRO A 58 -7.11 -2.87 16.76
N PHE A 59 -7.20 -2.37 15.53
CA PHE A 59 -7.62 -1.01 15.28
C PHE A 59 -9.14 -0.88 15.26
N VAL A 60 -9.65 0.19 15.87
CA VAL A 60 -11.08 0.50 15.84
C VAL A 60 -11.32 1.46 14.69
N LEU A 61 -12.03 0.99 13.66
CA LEU A 61 -12.53 1.83 12.58
C LEU A 61 -14.04 2.01 12.76
N LYS A 62 -14.51 3.26 12.78
CA LYS A 62 -15.93 3.56 12.88
C LYS A 62 -16.65 3.07 11.61
N GLU A 63 -17.86 2.54 11.76
CA GLU A 63 -18.68 2.11 10.62
C GLU A 63 -19.13 3.30 9.76
N GLY A 64 -19.31 3.09 8.45
CA GLY A 64 -19.79 4.10 7.52
C GLY A 64 -18.81 5.22 7.19
N VAL A 65 -17.55 5.13 7.64
CA VAL A 65 -16.54 6.16 7.36
C VAL A 65 -15.71 5.81 6.13
N GLU A 66 -15.40 6.83 5.34
CA GLU A 66 -14.47 6.73 4.23
C GLU A 66 -13.03 6.74 4.72
N TYR A 67 -12.18 5.89 4.16
CA TYR A 67 -10.76 5.87 4.51
C TYR A 67 -9.89 5.52 3.31
N ARG A 68 -8.74 6.16 3.21
CA ARG A 68 -7.77 5.93 2.14
C ARG A 68 -6.65 5.06 2.69
N ILE A 69 -6.25 4.06 1.92
CA ILE A 69 -5.06 3.29 2.23
C ILE A 69 -3.90 3.95 1.50
N LYS A 70 -2.87 4.32 2.27
CA LYS A 70 -1.60 4.80 1.77
C LYS A 70 -0.56 3.70 1.99
N ILE A 71 0.04 3.21 0.92
CA ILE A 71 1.12 2.23 0.99
C ILE A 71 2.42 2.94 0.64
N ASN A 72 3.40 2.83 1.54
CA ASN A 72 4.77 3.26 1.32
C ASN A 72 5.60 2.02 1.04
N PHE A 73 6.33 2.05 -0.07
CA PHE A 73 7.20 0.97 -0.46
C PHE A 73 8.40 1.55 -1.22
N LYS A 74 9.50 0.81 -1.18
CA LYS A 74 10.75 1.14 -1.88
C LYS A 74 10.97 0.11 -2.96
N VAL A 75 11.27 0.58 -4.17
CA VAL A 75 11.75 -0.27 -5.27
C VAL A 75 13.26 -0.09 -5.37
N ASN A 76 14.01 -1.16 -5.13
CA ASN A 76 15.47 -1.10 -5.01
C ASN A 76 16.19 -1.37 -6.32
N LYS A 77 15.78 -2.37 -7.13
CA LYS A 77 16.59 -2.87 -8.26
C LYS A 77 15.96 -2.53 -9.61
N GLU A 78 14.88 -3.21 -9.96
CA GLU A 78 14.24 -3.16 -11.27
C GLU A 78 12.82 -2.64 -11.18
N ILE A 79 12.31 -2.07 -12.28
CA ILE A 79 10.91 -1.64 -12.40
C ILE A 79 10.01 -2.83 -12.07
N VAL A 80 9.03 -2.61 -11.20
CA VAL A 80 8.07 -3.63 -10.85
C VAL A 80 6.73 -3.30 -11.48
N SER A 81 6.27 -4.20 -12.33
CA SER A 81 4.94 -4.19 -12.91
C SER A 81 4.06 -5.25 -12.25
N GLY A 82 2.77 -4.94 -12.10
CA GLY A 82 1.80 -5.91 -11.59
C GLY A 82 1.92 -6.21 -10.10
N LEU A 83 2.56 -5.32 -9.31
CA LEU A 83 2.56 -5.50 -7.86
C LEU A 83 1.12 -5.41 -7.35
N LYS A 84 0.65 -6.49 -6.70
CA LYS A 84 -0.73 -6.63 -6.26
C LYS A 84 -0.83 -6.58 -4.74
N TYR A 85 -1.60 -5.63 -4.23
CA TYR A 85 -2.02 -5.66 -2.82
C TYR A 85 -3.29 -6.49 -2.70
N ILE A 86 -3.36 -7.40 -1.72
CA ILE A 86 -4.55 -8.21 -1.44
C ILE A 86 -4.87 -8.07 0.03
N GLN A 87 -6.00 -7.41 0.35
CA GLN A 87 -6.52 -7.36 1.72
C GLN A 87 -7.71 -8.29 1.85
N GLN A 88 -7.66 -9.19 2.83
CA GLN A 88 -8.77 -10.06 3.19
C GLN A 88 -9.32 -9.65 4.56
N SER A 89 -10.56 -9.17 4.59
CA SER A 89 -11.26 -8.81 5.83
C SER A 89 -12.23 -9.91 6.23
N PHE A 90 -12.14 -10.40 7.47
CA PHE A 90 -13.02 -11.43 8.02
C PHE A 90 -13.89 -10.87 9.15
N ARG A 91 -15.19 -11.22 9.18
CA ARG A 91 -16.09 -10.91 10.30
C ARG A 91 -16.40 -12.19 11.08
N LYS A 92 -16.06 -12.21 12.37
CA LYS A 92 -16.43 -13.31 13.27
C LYS A 92 -17.89 -13.12 13.69
N GLY A 93 -18.78 -14.05 13.35
CA GLY A 93 -20.19 -14.03 13.80
C GLY A 93 -21.27 -14.17 12.73
N VAL A 94 -20.94 -14.07 11.44
CA VAL A 94 -21.88 -14.36 10.35
C VAL A 94 -21.75 -15.84 9.97
N LYS A 95 -22.86 -16.59 9.88
CA LYS A 95 -22.87 -17.96 9.32
C LYS A 95 -22.48 -17.87 7.84
N GLY A 96 -21.18 -18.00 7.57
CA GLY A 96 -20.57 -17.79 6.27
C GLY A 96 -19.37 -16.86 6.40
N LYS A 97 -18.16 -17.38 6.14
CA LYS A 97 -16.94 -16.57 6.13
C LYS A 97 -16.98 -15.63 4.91
N THR A 98 -17.66 -14.51 5.02
CA THR A 98 -17.63 -13.49 3.96
C THR A 98 -16.27 -12.79 4.02
N ALA A 99 -15.39 -13.11 3.07
CA ALA A 99 -14.12 -12.43 2.89
C ALA A 99 -14.29 -11.34 1.83
N LYS A 100 -14.12 -10.06 2.20
CA LYS A 100 -13.99 -8.99 1.22
C LYS A 100 -12.53 -8.95 0.75
N ILE A 101 -12.32 -9.04 -0.55
CA ILE A 101 -11.00 -8.96 -1.18
C ILE A 101 -10.87 -7.61 -1.86
N ILE A 102 -9.89 -6.81 -1.42
CA ILE A 102 -9.48 -5.58 -2.11
C ILE A 102 -8.22 -5.91 -2.91
N SER A 103 -8.20 -5.56 -4.19
CA SER A 103 -7.06 -5.80 -5.06
C SER A 103 -6.81 -4.64 -6.02
N PHE A 104 -5.56 -4.21 -6.11
CA PHE A 104 -5.12 -3.23 -7.10
C PHE A 104 -3.73 -3.58 -7.61
N ASN A 105 -3.46 -3.26 -8.88
CA ASN A 105 -2.17 -3.45 -9.54
C ASN A 105 -1.38 -2.15 -9.51
N LEU A 106 -0.06 -2.28 -9.32
CA LEU A 106 0.84 -1.14 -9.27
C LEU A 106 2.01 -1.32 -10.24
N LEU A 107 2.37 -0.20 -10.88
CA LEU A 107 3.59 -0.05 -11.67
C LEU A 107 4.47 0.98 -10.96
N ALA A 108 5.71 0.62 -10.66
CA ALA A 108 6.64 1.48 -9.94
C ALA A 108 8.07 1.35 -10.47
N SER A 109 8.69 2.50 -10.77
CA SER A 109 10.13 2.63 -11.01
C SER A 109 10.91 2.62 -9.69
N SER A 110 12.24 2.56 -9.76
CA SER A 110 13.13 2.61 -8.59
C SER A 110 12.92 3.86 -7.72
N GLY A 111 13.25 3.73 -6.43
CA GLY A 111 13.17 4.80 -5.44
C GLY A 111 12.09 4.61 -4.37
N LEU A 112 11.97 5.60 -3.49
CA LEU A 112 10.89 5.68 -2.48
C LEU A 112 9.59 6.06 -3.19
N LYS A 113 8.55 5.24 -3.03
CA LYS A 113 7.25 5.49 -3.66
C LYS A 113 6.15 5.56 -2.60
N GLU A 114 5.24 6.49 -2.81
CA GLU A 114 4.03 6.62 -2.03
C GLU A 114 2.83 6.51 -2.96
N LYS A 115 1.95 5.56 -2.68
CA LYS A 115 0.69 5.42 -3.40
C LYS A 115 -0.45 5.65 -2.43
N PHE A 116 -1.31 6.59 -2.81
CA PHE A 116 -2.63 6.76 -2.20
C PHE A 116 -3.64 6.02 -3.06
N GLU A 117 -4.43 5.17 -2.44
CA GLU A 117 -5.60 4.60 -3.09
C GLU A 117 -6.84 4.92 -2.27
N LYS A 118 -7.75 5.67 -2.88
CA LYS A 118 -9.03 6.00 -2.25
C LYS A 118 -9.85 4.71 -2.19
N HIS A 119 -10.18 4.31 -0.98
CA HIS A 119 -11.17 3.27 -0.77
C HIS A 119 -12.30 3.89 0.04
N THR A 120 -13.49 3.36 -0.12
CA THR A 120 -14.59 3.64 0.80
C THR A 120 -14.87 2.30 1.47
N TYR A 121 -14.80 2.23 2.80
CA TYR A 121 -15.48 1.10 3.46
C TYR A 121 -16.97 1.35 3.30
N LEU A 122 -17.53 0.80 2.21
CA LEU A 122 -18.94 0.45 2.20
C LEU A 122 -19.07 -0.81 3.07
N LEU A 123 -18.99 -0.62 4.39
CA LEU A 123 -19.85 -1.38 5.28
C LEU A 123 -21.21 -0.67 5.25
N SER A 124 -21.88 -0.69 4.10
CA SER A 124 -23.33 -0.69 4.10
C SER A 124 -23.71 -2.06 4.66
N PHE A 125 -23.81 -2.14 5.99
CA PHE A 125 -24.78 -3.03 6.60
C PHE A 125 -26.13 -2.41 6.28
N GLN A 126 -26.68 -2.83 5.16
CA GLN A 126 -28.11 -2.74 4.99
C GLN A 126 -28.58 -4.15 5.32
N ASP A 127 -29.11 -4.29 6.53
CA ASP A 127 -30.14 -5.28 6.79
C ASP A 127 -31.31 -5.05 5.80
#